data_AF-A0A3S4MGH6-F1
#
_entry.id   AF-A0A3S4MGH6-F1
#
_cell.length_a   1.000
_cell.length_b   1.000
_cell.length_c   1.000
_cell.angle_alpha   90.00
_cell.angle_beta   90.00
_cell.angle_gamma   90.00
#
_symmetry.space_group_name_H-M   'P 1'
#
loop_
_entity.id
_entity.type
_entity.pdbx_description
1 polymer ?
#
loop_
_entity_poly.entity_id
_entity_poly.type
_entity_poly.pdbx_seq_one_letter_code
_entity_poly.pdbx_strand_id
1 'polypeptide(L)'
;MTTPSVWQETLHDKFGQYFAIDNVLYHEKTDHQDLIIFENAAFGRVMALDGVVQTTERDEFIYHEMMTHVPLLAHGRAEHVLIIGGGDGAMLREVCRHQKVKTITMVEIDAGVVAFCRQYLPNHNAGSYDDPRFTLVIDDGVNFVNHTDLTFDVIISDCTDPVGPGESLFTSDFYQGCKRCLNPGGIFVAQNGVCFLQQQEVIDSHRKLGHYFGDVSFYQAAIPTYFGGMMTFAWATDNPALRHLSTEIIHARFHKAGLSCRYYTPAIHTAAFALPQYLLDALSRQPPSGDEKN
;
A
#
# COMPACT_ATOMS: atom_id res chain seq x y z
N MET A 1 36.89 -7.23 18.32
CA MET A 1 35.52 -7.29 17.79
C MET A 1 35.33 -6.05 16.94
N THR A 2 35.20 -6.22 15.62
CA THR A 2 34.85 -5.12 14.71
C THR A 2 33.41 -4.70 14.99
N THR A 3 33.17 -3.42 15.17
CA THR A 3 31.81 -2.87 15.28
C THR A 3 31.04 -3.28 14.02
N PRO A 4 29.85 -3.89 14.13
CA PRO A 4 29.06 -4.24 12.96
C PRO A 4 28.77 -2.98 12.14
N SER A 5 28.83 -3.09 10.81
CA SER A 5 28.37 -2.03 9.92
C SER A 5 26.88 -1.80 10.16
N VAL A 6 26.44 -0.54 10.12
CA VAL A 6 25.05 -0.16 10.39
C VAL A 6 24.56 0.72 9.26
N TRP A 7 23.34 0.44 8.80
CA TRP A 7 22.58 1.31 7.91
C TRP A 7 21.56 2.10 8.74
N GLN A 8 21.44 3.40 8.49
CA GLN A 8 20.54 4.30 9.21
C GLN A 8 19.51 4.84 8.23
N GLU A 9 18.23 4.78 8.62
CA GLU A 9 17.15 5.37 7.84
C GLU A 9 17.18 6.90 7.96
N THR A 10 16.91 7.58 6.84
CA THR A 10 16.98 9.05 6.72
C THR A 10 15.63 9.69 6.36
N LEU A 11 14.51 9.00 6.57
CA LEU A 11 13.16 9.54 6.33
C LEU A 11 12.89 10.81 7.16
N HIS A 12 13.41 10.89 8.39
CA HIS A 12 13.25 12.04 9.26
C HIS A 12 14.60 12.53 9.80
N ASP A 13 14.82 13.85 9.76
CA ASP A 13 16.09 14.46 10.16
C ASP A 13 16.46 14.30 11.65
N LYS A 14 15.46 14.06 12.51
CA LYS A 14 15.60 14.17 13.98
C LYS A 14 15.55 12.84 14.72
N PHE A 15 15.06 11.79 14.07
CA PHE A 15 14.93 10.46 14.64
C PHE A 15 14.80 9.47 13.49
N GLY A 16 15.06 8.20 13.76
CA GLY A 16 14.92 7.15 12.77
C GLY A 16 15.21 5.79 13.40
N GLN A 17 15.21 4.78 12.55
CA GLN A 17 15.64 3.43 12.88
C GLN A 17 16.99 3.11 12.23
N TYR A 18 17.64 2.06 12.70
CA TYR A 18 18.87 1.56 12.12
C TYR A 18 18.88 0.04 12.13
N PHE A 19 19.62 -0.55 11.20
CA PHE A 19 19.80 -1.99 11.09
C PHE A 19 21.29 -2.32 11.04
N ALA A 20 21.71 -3.32 11.81
CA ALA A 20 23.00 -3.94 11.60
C ALA A 20 23.00 -4.60 10.21
N ILE A 21 24.08 -4.43 9.46
CA ILE A 21 24.27 -5.04 8.15
C ILE A 21 25.14 -6.28 8.33
N ASP A 22 24.60 -7.45 8.01
CA ASP A 22 25.38 -8.69 7.98
C ASP A 22 26.09 -8.85 6.64
N ASN A 23 25.40 -8.53 5.54
CA ASN A 23 25.90 -8.66 4.18
C ASN A 23 25.14 -7.72 3.23
N VAL A 24 25.85 -7.04 2.31
CA VAL A 24 25.23 -6.24 1.27
C VAL A 24 25.06 -7.10 0.02
N LEU A 25 23.81 -7.36 -0.38
CA LEU A 25 23.50 -8.15 -1.57
C LEU A 25 23.56 -7.30 -2.84
N TYR A 26 23.17 -6.04 -2.72
CA TYR A 26 23.18 -5.06 -3.79
C TYR A 26 23.30 -3.65 -3.22
N HIS A 27 24.06 -2.81 -3.91
CA HIS A 27 24.07 -1.37 -3.66
C HIS A 27 24.40 -0.65 -4.96
N GLU A 28 23.47 0.17 -5.43
CA GLU A 28 23.69 1.05 -6.58
C GLU A 28 23.30 2.47 -6.17
N LYS A 29 24.26 3.37 -6.34
CA LYS A 29 24.07 4.79 -6.11
C LYS A 29 24.32 5.55 -7.41
N THR A 30 23.28 6.18 -7.91
CA THR A 30 23.30 7.06 -9.08
C THR A 30 23.10 8.52 -8.63
N ASP A 31 23.16 9.46 -9.56
CA ASP A 31 22.81 10.87 -9.29
C ASP A 31 21.31 11.07 -9.01
N HIS A 32 20.47 10.08 -9.35
CA HIS A 32 19.01 10.16 -9.25
C HIS A 32 18.42 9.37 -8.09
N GLN A 33 19.05 8.24 -7.71
CA GLN A 33 18.57 7.35 -6.66
C GLN A 33 19.71 6.57 -5.98
N ASP A 34 19.53 6.23 -4.71
CA ASP A 34 20.38 5.35 -3.90
C ASP A 34 19.59 4.11 -3.46
N LEU A 35 19.82 2.97 -4.13
CA LEU A 35 19.11 1.72 -3.90
C LEU A 35 20.03 0.69 -3.26
N ILE A 36 19.65 0.17 -2.09
CA ILE A 36 20.41 -0.84 -1.36
C ILE A 36 19.52 -2.01 -0.95
N ILE A 37 20.05 -3.23 -1.10
CA ILE A 37 19.52 -4.44 -0.48
C ILE A 37 20.61 -5.08 0.36
N PHE A 38 20.31 -5.29 1.63
CA PHE A 38 21.22 -5.94 2.56
C PHE A 38 20.49 -6.97 3.44
N GLU A 39 21.26 -7.90 3.98
CA GLU A 39 20.79 -8.91 4.93
C GLU A 39 20.96 -8.39 6.35
N ASN A 40 19.91 -8.61 7.15
CA ASN A 40 19.86 -8.32 8.57
C ASN A 40 19.32 -9.53 9.32
N ALA A 41 20.03 -9.99 10.35
CA ALA A 41 19.66 -11.17 11.13
C ALA A 41 18.26 -11.11 11.76
N ALA A 42 17.75 -9.90 12.04
CA ALA A 42 16.44 -9.72 12.66
C ALA A 42 15.30 -9.61 11.64
N PHE A 43 15.50 -8.99 10.48
CA PHE A 43 14.44 -8.69 9.51
C PHE A 43 14.59 -9.36 8.13
N GLY A 44 15.64 -10.16 7.94
CA GLY A 44 15.95 -10.80 6.65
C GLY A 44 16.51 -9.78 5.66
N ARG A 45 16.11 -9.88 4.40
CA ARG A 45 16.46 -8.87 3.39
C ARG A 45 15.70 -7.57 3.64
N VAL A 46 16.46 -6.47 3.72
CA VAL A 46 15.94 -5.10 3.84
C VAL A 46 16.25 -4.39 2.52
N MET A 47 15.21 -3.86 1.88
CA MET A 47 15.36 -2.97 0.73
C MET A 47 15.10 -1.54 1.17
N ALA A 48 16.01 -0.65 0.81
CA ALA A 48 15.85 0.78 1.03
C ALA A 48 16.18 1.57 -0.24
N LEU A 49 15.43 2.64 -0.46
CA LEU A 49 15.56 3.57 -1.59
C LEU A 49 15.69 4.98 -1.02
N ASP A 50 16.71 5.72 -1.48
CA ASP A 50 17.01 7.08 -1.03
C ASP A 50 17.08 7.25 0.49
N GLY A 51 17.61 6.20 1.15
CA GLY A 51 17.76 6.18 2.60
C GLY A 51 16.48 5.84 3.38
N VAL A 52 15.39 5.46 2.71
CA VAL A 52 14.10 5.09 3.33
C VAL A 52 13.83 3.60 3.16
N VAL A 53 13.41 2.91 4.22
CA VAL A 53 13.01 1.49 4.13
C VAL A 53 11.78 1.39 3.24
N GLN A 54 11.83 0.48 2.26
CA GLN A 54 10.68 0.21 1.38
C GLN A 54 9.98 -1.07 1.82
N THR A 55 10.74 -2.12 2.11
CA THR A 55 10.17 -3.39 2.58
C THR A 55 11.21 -4.21 3.33
N THR A 56 10.75 -5.09 4.22
CA THR A 56 11.61 -6.11 4.85
C THR A 56 11.00 -7.49 4.78
N GLU A 57 11.83 -8.50 4.54
CA GLU A 57 11.40 -9.88 4.34
C GLU A 57 10.60 -10.46 5.50
N ARG A 58 10.93 -10.09 6.75
CA ARG A 58 10.31 -10.72 7.91
C ARG A 58 8.92 -10.19 8.22
N ASP A 59 8.62 -8.92 7.96
CA ASP A 59 7.37 -8.27 8.39
C ASP A 59 6.47 -7.76 7.25
N GLU A 60 6.92 -7.82 5.99
CA GLU A 60 6.16 -7.37 4.81
C GLU A 60 4.73 -7.92 4.76
N PHE A 61 4.51 -9.14 5.27
CA PHE A 61 3.19 -9.75 5.27
C PHE A 61 2.14 -8.96 6.03
N ILE A 62 2.54 -8.20 7.06
CA ILE A 62 1.60 -7.39 7.82
C ILE A 62 1.01 -6.33 6.89
N TYR A 63 1.87 -5.67 6.12
CA TYR A 63 1.50 -4.67 5.14
C TYR A 63 0.65 -5.28 4.01
N HIS A 64 1.19 -6.29 3.32
CA HIS A 64 0.55 -6.85 2.13
C HIS A 64 -0.76 -7.59 2.44
N GLU A 65 -0.85 -8.32 3.55
CA GLU A 65 -2.10 -8.98 3.94
C GLU A 65 -3.20 -7.95 4.27
N MET A 66 -2.85 -6.88 4.99
CA MET A 66 -3.83 -5.85 5.35
C MET A 66 -4.30 -5.06 4.14
N MET A 67 -3.37 -4.67 3.28
CA MET A 67 -3.66 -3.84 2.10
C MET A 67 -4.39 -4.62 0.99
N THR A 68 -4.22 -5.94 0.93
CA THR A 68 -4.96 -6.81 0.00
C THR A 68 -6.27 -7.32 0.58
N HIS A 69 -6.24 -7.98 1.74
CA HIS A 69 -7.36 -8.81 2.16
C HIS A 69 -8.52 -8.00 2.71
N VAL A 70 -8.26 -6.82 3.31
CA VAL A 70 -9.30 -5.91 3.77
C VAL A 70 -10.24 -5.52 2.61
N PRO A 71 -9.77 -4.88 1.51
CA PRO A 71 -10.66 -4.50 0.42
C PRO A 71 -11.25 -5.71 -0.31
N LEU A 72 -10.50 -6.78 -0.59
CA LEU A 72 -11.01 -7.92 -1.37
C LEU A 72 -12.13 -8.67 -0.63
N LEU A 73 -11.97 -8.89 0.69
CA LEU A 73 -12.99 -9.56 1.49
C LEU A 73 -14.18 -8.66 1.81
N ALA A 74 -13.98 -7.35 1.94
CA ALA A 74 -15.06 -6.39 2.08
C ALA A 74 -15.89 -6.26 0.78
N HIS A 75 -15.25 -6.24 -0.39
CA HIS A 75 -15.94 -6.28 -1.68
C HIS A 75 -16.70 -7.62 -1.87
N GLY A 76 -16.06 -8.74 -1.53
CA GLY A 76 -16.68 -10.09 -1.47
C GLY A 76 -16.89 -10.80 -2.81
N ARG A 77 -16.77 -10.07 -3.93
CA ARG A 77 -16.92 -10.58 -5.29
C ARG A 77 -15.95 -9.94 -6.30
N ALA A 78 -14.78 -9.49 -5.84
CA ALA A 78 -13.80 -8.86 -6.71
C ALA A 78 -13.25 -9.88 -7.73
N GLU A 79 -13.26 -9.51 -9.00
CA GLU A 79 -12.78 -10.30 -10.13
C GLU A 79 -11.63 -9.60 -10.86
N HIS A 80 -11.65 -8.26 -10.92
CA HIS A 80 -10.64 -7.46 -11.61
C HIS A 80 -9.93 -6.54 -10.61
N VAL A 81 -8.61 -6.70 -10.47
CA VAL A 81 -7.80 -5.92 -9.52
C VAL A 81 -6.72 -5.15 -10.26
N LEU A 82 -6.59 -3.86 -9.92
CA LEU A 82 -5.47 -3.02 -10.33
C LEU A 82 -4.55 -2.78 -9.13
N ILE A 83 -3.26 -2.99 -9.34
CA ILE A 83 -2.18 -2.61 -8.43
C ILE A 83 -1.42 -1.48 -9.13
N ILE A 84 -1.23 -0.36 -8.45
CA ILE A 84 -0.41 0.76 -8.91
C ILE A 84 0.80 0.80 -8.00
N GLY A 85 2.00 0.66 -8.55
CA GLY A 85 3.20 0.34 -7.79
C GLY A 85 3.33 -1.15 -7.48
N GLY A 86 3.93 -1.48 -6.33
CA GLY A 86 4.04 -2.85 -5.84
C GLY A 86 5.02 -3.74 -6.61
N GLY A 87 6.05 -3.15 -7.24
CA GLY A 87 7.06 -3.83 -8.05
C GLY A 87 7.92 -4.87 -7.31
N ASP A 88 7.80 -5.03 -5.99
CA ASP A 88 8.37 -6.17 -5.27
C ASP A 88 7.58 -7.48 -5.45
N GLY A 89 6.30 -7.37 -5.81
CA GLY A 89 5.42 -8.48 -6.16
C GLY A 89 4.73 -9.15 -4.98
N ALA A 90 4.91 -8.69 -3.74
CA ALA A 90 4.20 -9.23 -2.59
C ALA A 90 2.72 -8.83 -2.59
N MET A 91 2.37 -7.63 -3.05
CA MET A 91 0.96 -7.27 -3.27
C MET A 91 0.30 -8.22 -4.29
N LEU A 92 0.99 -8.49 -5.41
CA LEU A 92 0.55 -9.46 -6.41
C LEU A 92 0.39 -10.86 -5.80
N ARG A 93 1.37 -11.31 -5.01
CA ARG A 93 1.33 -12.60 -4.29
C ARG A 93 0.05 -12.72 -3.46
N GLU A 94 -0.29 -11.70 -2.69
CA GLU A 94 -1.48 -11.72 -1.85
C GLU A 94 -2.79 -11.69 -2.66
N VAL A 95 -2.86 -10.91 -3.73
CA VAL A 95 -4.03 -10.88 -4.63
C VAL A 95 -4.22 -12.23 -5.31
N CYS A 96 -3.14 -12.89 -5.75
CA CYS A 96 -3.19 -14.21 -6.39
C CYS A 96 -3.83 -15.29 -5.49
N ARG A 97 -3.82 -15.12 -4.18
CA ARG A 97 -4.44 -16.08 -3.24
C ARG A 97 -5.97 -16.08 -3.32
N HIS A 98 -6.58 -15.05 -3.90
CA HIS A 98 -8.03 -14.96 -4.09
C HIS A 98 -8.44 -15.61 -5.41
N GLN A 99 -8.96 -16.84 -5.34
CA GLN A 99 -9.31 -17.66 -6.53
C GLN A 99 -10.43 -17.08 -7.40
N LYS A 100 -11.22 -16.13 -6.87
CA LYS A 100 -12.26 -15.44 -7.65
C LYS A 100 -11.70 -14.32 -8.53
N VAL A 101 -10.51 -13.82 -8.22
CA VAL A 101 -9.84 -12.83 -9.06
C VAL A 101 -9.47 -13.50 -10.38
N LYS A 102 -9.92 -12.88 -11.48
CA LYS A 102 -9.74 -13.34 -12.86
C LYS A 102 -8.60 -12.62 -13.57
N THR A 103 -8.41 -11.33 -13.27
CA THR A 103 -7.33 -10.53 -13.86
C THR A 103 -6.70 -9.63 -12.80
N ILE A 104 -5.37 -9.55 -12.84
CA ILE A 104 -4.57 -8.69 -11.98
C ILE A 104 -3.68 -7.84 -12.89
N THR A 105 -3.91 -6.54 -12.91
CA THR A 105 -3.05 -5.60 -13.63
C THR A 105 -2.14 -4.91 -12.62
N MET A 106 -0.83 -4.95 -12.82
CA MET A 106 0.12 -4.10 -12.10
C MET A 106 0.64 -3.05 -13.05
N VAL A 107 0.56 -1.79 -12.63
CA VAL A 107 1.15 -0.65 -13.34
C VAL A 107 2.34 -0.18 -12.54
N GLU A 108 3.51 -0.27 -13.14
CA GLU A 108 4.78 0.13 -12.52
C GLU A 108 5.53 1.07 -13.46
N ILE A 109 6.17 2.10 -12.92
CA ILE A 109 6.88 3.11 -13.71
C ILE A 109 8.20 2.57 -14.25
N ASP A 110 8.83 1.64 -13.54
CA ASP A 110 10.14 1.10 -13.87
C ASP A 110 10.16 -0.43 -13.92
N ALA A 111 10.31 -0.96 -15.14
CA ALA A 111 10.47 -2.40 -15.38
C ALA A 111 11.73 -2.98 -14.70
N GLY A 112 12.76 -2.15 -14.50
CA GLY A 112 13.98 -2.49 -13.79
C GLY A 112 13.71 -2.90 -12.35
N VAL A 113 12.85 -2.17 -11.64
CA VAL A 113 12.46 -2.48 -10.25
C VAL A 113 11.82 -3.87 -10.15
N VAL A 114 10.92 -4.22 -11.07
CA VAL A 114 10.26 -5.53 -11.07
C VAL A 114 11.27 -6.67 -11.28
N ALA A 115 12.16 -6.54 -12.27
CA ALA A 115 13.19 -7.54 -12.54
C ALA A 115 14.18 -7.65 -11.37
N PHE A 116 14.56 -6.51 -10.79
CA PHE A 116 15.43 -6.39 -9.64
C PHE A 116 14.86 -7.10 -8.42
N CYS A 117 13.61 -6.81 -8.06
CA CYS A 117 12.92 -7.47 -6.95
C CYS A 117 12.71 -8.96 -7.21
N ARG A 118 12.45 -9.38 -8.45
CA ARG A 118 12.38 -10.81 -8.79
C ARG A 118 13.69 -11.54 -8.48
N GLN A 119 14.83 -10.89 -8.68
CA GLN A 119 16.16 -11.44 -8.40
C GLN A 119 16.52 -11.38 -6.91
N TYR A 120 16.34 -10.23 -6.27
CA TYR A 120 16.87 -9.96 -4.93
C TYR A 120 15.84 -10.10 -3.80
N LEU A 121 14.54 -10.11 -4.10
CA LEU A 121 13.44 -10.31 -3.14
C LEU A 121 12.51 -11.46 -3.62
N PRO A 122 13.03 -12.68 -3.87
CA PRO A 122 12.23 -13.76 -4.44
C PRO A 122 11.08 -14.20 -3.53
N ASN A 123 11.21 -14.00 -2.21
CA ASN A 123 10.18 -14.36 -1.23
C ASN A 123 9.01 -13.36 -1.20
N HIS A 124 9.19 -12.14 -1.71
CA HIS A 124 8.10 -11.17 -1.87
C HIS A 124 7.12 -11.64 -2.94
N ASN A 125 7.57 -11.84 -4.17
CA ASN A 125 6.69 -12.36 -5.22
C ASN A 125 6.33 -13.84 -5.02
N ALA A 126 7.25 -14.68 -4.51
CA ALA A 126 7.03 -16.11 -4.31
C ALA A 126 6.46 -16.85 -5.55
N GLY A 127 6.91 -16.46 -6.74
CA GLY A 127 6.43 -17.00 -8.03
C GLY A 127 5.17 -16.33 -8.58
N SER A 128 4.63 -15.30 -7.92
CA SER A 128 3.37 -14.63 -8.32
C SER A 128 3.45 -13.94 -9.68
N TYR A 129 4.63 -13.53 -10.12
CA TYR A 129 4.85 -12.98 -11.47
C TYR A 129 4.54 -13.96 -12.60
N ASP A 130 4.53 -15.26 -12.31
CA ASP A 130 4.25 -16.31 -13.29
C ASP A 130 2.75 -16.72 -13.26
N ASP A 131 1.90 -16.04 -12.49
CA ASP A 131 0.45 -16.31 -12.44
C ASP A 131 -0.22 -15.96 -13.78
N PRO A 132 -1.02 -16.86 -14.39
CA PRO A 132 -1.60 -16.64 -15.71
C PRO A 132 -2.65 -15.51 -15.75
N ARG A 133 -3.10 -15.02 -14.61
CA ARG A 133 -4.05 -13.89 -14.49
C ARG A 133 -3.34 -12.55 -14.46
N PHE A 134 -2.02 -12.55 -14.30
CA PHE A 134 -1.22 -11.36 -14.11
C PHE A 134 -0.88 -10.68 -15.44
N THR A 135 -0.94 -9.35 -15.46
CA THR A 135 -0.45 -8.51 -16.55
C THR A 135 0.35 -7.35 -15.94
N LEU A 136 1.61 -7.25 -16.34
CA LEU A 136 2.47 -6.11 -16.02
C LEU A 136 2.34 -5.05 -17.12
N VAL A 137 2.10 -3.82 -16.71
CA VAL A 137 2.07 -2.63 -17.57
C VAL A 137 3.16 -1.69 -17.07
N ILE A 138 4.04 -1.26 -17.99
CA ILE A 138 5.07 -0.27 -17.69
C ILE A 138 4.57 1.10 -18.15
N ASP A 139 4.07 1.88 -17.22
CA ASP A 139 3.47 3.21 -17.46
C ASP A 139 3.43 4.02 -16.15
N ASP A 140 3.27 5.32 -16.26
CA ASP A 140 2.93 6.17 -15.13
C ASP A 140 1.52 5.84 -14.63
N GLY A 141 1.35 5.66 -13.32
CA GLY A 141 0.08 5.27 -12.72
C GLY A 141 -1.05 6.27 -12.99
N VAL A 142 -0.75 7.57 -12.94
CA VAL A 142 -1.70 8.65 -13.24
C VAL A 142 -2.10 8.62 -14.71
N ASN A 143 -1.13 8.43 -15.61
CA ASN A 143 -1.39 8.30 -17.04
C ASN A 143 -2.30 7.09 -17.33
N PHE A 144 -1.99 5.92 -16.77
CA PHE A 144 -2.75 4.70 -16.98
C PHE A 144 -4.21 4.86 -16.52
N VAL A 145 -4.42 5.30 -15.28
CA VAL A 145 -5.77 5.50 -14.75
C VAL A 145 -6.50 6.66 -15.41
N ASN A 146 -5.85 7.47 -16.25
CA ASN A 146 -6.50 8.53 -17.03
C ASN A 146 -6.88 8.14 -18.47
N HIS A 147 -6.28 7.08 -19.02
CA HIS A 147 -6.47 6.71 -20.43
C HIS A 147 -6.91 5.27 -20.67
N THR A 148 -6.89 4.41 -19.66
CA THR A 148 -7.34 3.02 -19.81
C THR A 148 -8.86 2.92 -20.02
N ASP A 149 -9.26 1.97 -20.87
CA ASP A 149 -10.65 1.52 -21.06
C ASP A 149 -11.00 0.33 -20.15
N LEU A 150 -10.03 -0.19 -19.39
CA LEU A 150 -10.25 -1.26 -18.42
C LEU A 150 -10.98 -0.73 -17.18
N THR A 151 -11.74 -1.62 -16.54
CA THR A 151 -12.40 -1.32 -15.25
C THR A 151 -12.08 -2.36 -14.20
N PHE A 152 -12.08 -1.93 -12.94
CA PHE A 152 -11.58 -2.71 -11.80
C PHE A 152 -12.59 -2.71 -10.65
N ASP A 153 -12.65 -3.82 -9.91
CA ASP A 153 -13.46 -3.93 -8.70
C ASP A 153 -12.69 -3.41 -7.46
N VAL A 154 -11.38 -3.59 -7.46
CA VAL A 154 -10.49 -3.08 -6.41
C VAL A 154 -9.27 -2.45 -7.07
N ILE A 155 -8.92 -1.24 -6.64
CA ILE A 155 -7.66 -0.57 -6.95
C ILE A 155 -6.85 -0.48 -5.67
N ILE A 156 -5.60 -0.93 -5.71
CA ILE A 156 -4.62 -0.87 -4.63
C ILE A 156 -3.48 0.03 -5.10
N SER A 157 -3.29 1.18 -4.44
CA SER A 157 -2.17 2.09 -4.70
C SER A 157 -1.06 1.86 -3.67
N ASP A 158 -0.07 1.07 -4.08
CA ASP A 158 1.12 0.71 -3.31
C ASP A 158 2.30 1.57 -3.76
N CYS A 159 2.17 2.88 -3.52
CA CYS A 159 3.11 3.89 -3.97
C CYS A 159 3.85 4.47 -2.76
N THR A 160 5.13 4.81 -2.95
CA THR A 160 5.94 5.47 -1.92
C THR A 160 5.33 6.80 -1.49
N ASP A 161 5.71 7.28 -0.30
CA ASP A 161 5.32 8.59 0.22
C ASP A 161 5.52 9.70 -0.84
N PRO A 162 4.74 10.80 -0.81
CA PRO A 162 4.73 11.85 -1.83
C PRO A 162 6.02 12.68 -1.81
N VAL A 163 7.13 12.08 -2.21
CA VAL A 163 8.43 12.69 -2.39
C VAL A 163 8.89 12.35 -3.81
N GLY A 164 9.21 13.38 -4.61
CA GLY A 164 9.70 13.18 -5.97
C GLY A 164 8.60 12.64 -6.91
N PRO A 165 8.87 11.61 -7.73
CA PRO A 165 7.90 11.08 -8.70
C PRO A 165 6.57 10.61 -8.09
N GLY A 166 6.56 10.23 -6.81
CA GLY A 166 5.36 9.77 -6.10
C GLY A 166 4.32 10.86 -5.82
N GLU A 167 4.68 12.15 -5.87
CA GLU A 167 3.77 13.27 -5.57
C GLU A 167 2.51 13.29 -6.46
N SER A 168 2.66 12.91 -7.74
CA SER A 168 1.57 12.91 -8.72
C SER A 168 0.44 11.94 -8.33
N LEU A 169 0.76 10.87 -7.61
CA LEU A 169 -0.16 9.82 -7.17
C LEU A 169 -0.97 10.22 -5.93
N PHE A 170 -0.75 11.43 -5.41
CA PHE A 170 -1.57 12.04 -4.35
C PHE A 170 -2.33 13.27 -4.86
N THR A 171 -2.48 13.40 -6.18
CA THR A 171 -3.21 14.51 -6.81
C THR A 171 -4.69 14.21 -7.00
N SER A 172 -5.47 15.27 -7.19
CA SER A 172 -6.89 15.16 -7.53
C SER A 172 -7.10 14.38 -8.83
N ASP A 173 -6.23 14.59 -9.82
CA ASP A 173 -6.30 13.97 -11.14
C ASP A 173 -6.11 12.45 -11.05
N PHE A 174 -5.20 11.99 -10.19
CA PHE A 174 -5.03 10.56 -9.92
C PHE A 174 -6.30 9.93 -9.34
N TYR A 175 -6.87 10.52 -8.29
CA TYR A 175 -8.08 9.99 -7.66
C TYR A 175 -9.29 10.03 -8.59
N GLN A 176 -9.39 11.06 -9.44
CA GLN A 176 -10.40 11.12 -10.50
C GLN A 176 -10.24 9.99 -11.51
N GLY A 177 -9.00 9.70 -11.91
CA GLY A 177 -8.69 8.60 -12.82
C GLY A 177 -9.04 7.24 -12.22
N CYS A 178 -8.62 6.99 -10.98
CA CYS A 178 -8.99 5.81 -10.21
C CYS A 178 -10.52 5.67 -10.11
N LYS A 179 -11.22 6.78 -9.83
CA LYS A 179 -12.68 6.79 -9.75
C LYS A 179 -13.33 6.42 -11.09
N ARG A 180 -12.79 6.92 -12.22
CA ARG A 180 -13.32 6.65 -13.56
C ARG A 180 -13.25 5.17 -13.94
N CYS A 181 -12.16 4.50 -13.58
CA CYS A 181 -11.94 3.09 -13.92
C CYS A 181 -12.40 2.11 -12.82
N LEU A 182 -13.07 2.57 -11.76
CA LEU A 182 -13.72 1.68 -10.80
C LEU A 182 -15.12 1.24 -11.26
N ASN A 183 -15.38 -0.07 -11.15
CA ASN A 183 -16.73 -0.62 -11.33
C ASN A 183 -17.68 -0.12 -10.23
N PRO A 184 -19.01 -0.14 -10.48
CA PRO A 184 -20.00 0.16 -9.44
C PRO A 184 -19.83 -0.73 -8.20
N GLY A 185 -19.68 -0.08 -7.05
CA GLY A 185 -19.40 -0.74 -5.77
C GLY A 185 -17.94 -1.11 -5.53
N GLY A 186 -17.03 -0.67 -6.41
CA GLY A 186 -15.61 -0.89 -6.27
C GLY A 186 -14.97 -0.09 -5.13
N ILE A 187 -13.76 -0.49 -4.77
CA ILE A 187 -13.02 0.03 -3.63
C ILE A 187 -11.63 0.50 -4.09
N PHE A 188 -11.26 1.72 -3.71
CA PHE A 188 -9.89 2.20 -3.77
C PHE A 188 -9.27 2.12 -2.38
N VAL A 189 -8.05 1.59 -2.30
CA VAL A 189 -7.20 1.70 -1.12
C VAL A 189 -5.81 2.19 -1.50
N ALA A 190 -5.15 2.89 -0.58
CA ALA A 190 -3.77 3.33 -0.75
C ALA A 190 -3.04 3.29 0.59
N GLN A 191 -1.72 3.12 0.57
CA GLN A 191 -0.92 3.41 1.75
C GLN A 191 -0.98 4.91 2.03
N ASN A 192 -1.01 5.30 3.30
CA ASN A 192 -1.12 6.71 3.69
C ASN A 192 -0.28 7.03 4.93
N GLY A 193 0.95 6.52 4.97
CA GLY A 193 1.96 6.91 5.94
C GLY A 193 1.66 6.54 7.39
N VAL A 194 2.57 6.90 8.29
CA VAL A 194 2.42 6.70 9.74
C VAL A 194 1.81 7.95 10.35
N CYS A 195 0.51 7.90 10.66
CA CYS A 195 -0.28 9.07 11.03
C CYS A 195 0.26 9.86 12.23
N PHE A 196 0.96 9.22 13.17
CA PHE A 196 1.58 9.92 14.30
C PHE A 196 2.65 10.93 13.83
N LEU A 197 3.33 10.64 12.72
CA LEU A 197 4.40 11.45 12.14
C LEU A 197 3.92 12.33 10.98
N GLN A 198 2.96 11.84 10.18
CA GLN A 198 2.53 12.42 8.90
C GLN A 198 1.02 12.74 8.87
N GLN A 199 0.46 13.29 9.95
CA GLN A 199 -1.00 13.52 10.06
C GLN A 199 -1.60 14.37 8.91
N GLN A 200 -0.85 15.33 8.39
CA GLN A 200 -1.32 16.23 7.33
C GLN A 200 -1.63 15.47 6.02
N GLU A 201 -0.83 14.46 5.68
CA GLU A 201 -1.04 13.64 4.48
C GLU A 201 -2.37 12.87 4.54
N VAL A 202 -2.74 12.38 5.73
CA VAL A 202 -4.01 11.70 5.99
C VAL A 202 -5.19 12.66 5.82
N ILE A 203 -5.08 13.89 6.36
CA ILE A 203 -6.12 14.93 6.22
C ILE A 203 -6.29 15.33 4.75
N ASP A 204 -5.19 15.55 4.03
CA ASP A 204 -5.25 15.96 2.63
C ASP A 204 -5.79 14.86 1.72
N SER A 205 -5.42 13.60 1.96
CA SER A 205 -5.95 12.45 1.22
C SER A 205 -7.44 12.29 1.47
N HIS A 206 -7.90 12.40 2.72
CA HIS A 206 -9.33 12.38 3.05
C HIS A 206 -10.12 13.46 2.29
N ARG A 207 -9.60 14.71 2.31
CA ARG A 207 -10.21 15.84 1.62
C ARG A 207 -10.29 15.60 0.11
N LYS A 208 -9.17 15.22 -0.52
CA LYS A 208 -9.09 15.03 -1.98
C LYS A 208 -9.97 13.85 -2.43
N LEU A 209 -9.90 12.70 -1.76
CA LEU A 209 -10.76 11.55 -2.05
C LEU A 209 -12.25 11.88 -1.88
N GLY A 210 -12.60 12.69 -0.89
CA GLY A 210 -13.99 13.12 -0.63
C GLY A 210 -14.63 13.92 -1.78
N HIS A 211 -13.85 14.42 -2.75
CA HIS A 211 -14.40 15.05 -3.96
C HIS A 211 -14.97 14.03 -4.96
N TYR A 212 -14.54 12.76 -4.88
CA TYR A 212 -14.81 11.73 -5.89
C TYR A 212 -15.58 10.53 -5.35
N PHE A 213 -15.57 10.29 -4.04
CA PHE A 213 -16.14 9.10 -3.42
C PHE A 213 -17.19 9.44 -2.36
N GLY A 214 -18.26 8.64 -2.30
CA GLY A 214 -19.35 8.84 -1.33
C GLY A 214 -19.05 8.42 0.12
N ASP A 215 -18.06 7.54 0.33
CA ASP A 215 -17.56 7.11 1.64
C ASP A 215 -16.03 7.05 1.61
N VAL A 216 -15.40 7.86 2.46
CA VAL A 216 -13.95 7.94 2.64
C VAL A 216 -13.61 7.74 4.11
N SER A 217 -12.63 6.90 4.39
CA SER A 217 -12.17 6.58 5.74
C SER A 217 -10.72 6.10 5.69
N PHE A 218 -10.21 5.68 6.84
CA PHE A 218 -8.95 4.95 6.96
C PHE A 218 -9.17 3.65 7.72
N TYR A 219 -8.29 2.69 7.47
CA TYR A 219 -8.01 1.59 8.38
C TYR A 219 -6.52 1.59 8.71
N GLN A 220 -6.09 0.81 9.69
CA GLN A 220 -4.72 0.85 10.18
C GLN A 220 -4.13 -0.52 10.49
N ALA A 221 -2.80 -0.57 10.48
CA ALA A 221 -2.01 -1.66 11.04
C ALA A 221 -0.66 -1.12 11.54
N ALA A 222 -0.04 -1.81 12.49
CA ALA A 222 1.31 -1.48 12.95
C ALA A 222 2.33 -2.39 12.26
N ILE A 223 3.13 -1.81 11.36
CA ILE A 223 4.21 -2.51 10.66
C ILE A 223 5.51 -2.20 11.42
N PRO A 224 6.22 -3.20 11.98
CA PRO A 224 7.40 -2.98 12.80
C PRO A 224 8.47 -2.09 12.15
N THR A 225 8.67 -2.24 10.85
CA THR A 225 9.71 -1.51 10.08
C THR A 225 9.23 -0.20 9.46
N TYR A 226 7.97 0.17 9.63
CA TYR A 226 7.49 1.53 9.36
C TYR A 226 7.37 2.28 10.68
N PHE A 227 8.44 3.00 11.01
CA PHE A 227 8.65 3.57 12.33
C PHE A 227 7.61 4.64 12.70
N GLY A 228 7.17 4.65 13.96
CA GLY A 228 6.28 5.70 14.50
C GLY A 228 4.87 5.23 14.91
N GLY A 229 4.58 3.93 14.84
CA GLY A 229 3.34 3.35 15.37
C GLY A 229 2.46 2.72 14.28
N MET A 230 1.19 3.12 14.23
CA MET A 230 0.25 2.58 13.25
C MET A 230 0.38 3.34 11.92
N MET A 231 0.57 2.59 10.84
CA MET A 231 0.37 3.09 9.48
C MET A 231 -1.13 3.16 9.19
N THR A 232 -1.52 4.18 8.44
CA THR A 232 -2.88 4.34 7.91
C THR A 232 -2.95 3.92 6.46
N PHE A 233 -4.07 3.31 6.10
CA PHE A 233 -4.42 2.97 4.73
C PHE A 233 -5.69 3.73 4.36
N ALA A 234 -5.63 4.51 3.29
CA ALA A 234 -6.80 5.19 2.75
C ALA A 234 -7.83 4.16 2.28
N TRP A 235 -9.10 4.49 2.47
CA TRP A 235 -10.24 3.70 2.03
C TRP A 235 -11.23 4.63 1.34
N ALA A 236 -11.62 4.31 0.11
CA ALA A 236 -12.61 5.10 -0.62
C ALA A 236 -13.53 4.22 -1.48
N THR A 237 -14.84 4.47 -1.40
CA THR A 237 -15.87 3.76 -2.17
C THR A 237 -17.15 4.59 -2.24
N ASP A 238 -18.08 4.25 -3.15
CA ASP A 238 -19.46 4.77 -3.09
C ASP A 238 -20.41 3.88 -2.29
N ASN A 239 -19.92 2.73 -1.79
CA ASN A 239 -20.73 1.80 -1.03
C ASN A 239 -20.33 1.83 0.45
N PRO A 240 -20.96 2.69 1.27
CA PRO A 240 -20.58 2.85 2.68
C PRO A 240 -20.76 1.56 3.50
N ALA A 241 -21.59 0.62 3.05
CA ALA A 241 -21.81 -0.63 3.78
C ALA A 241 -20.55 -1.50 3.87
N LEU A 242 -19.57 -1.33 2.97
CA LEU A 242 -18.44 -2.26 2.82
C LEU A 242 -17.47 -2.23 4.02
N ARG A 243 -17.27 -1.08 4.67
CA ARG A 243 -16.44 -0.98 5.89
C ARG A 243 -17.20 -1.23 7.19
N HIS A 244 -18.53 -1.38 7.13
CA HIS A 244 -19.41 -1.63 8.27
C HIS A 244 -19.98 -3.06 8.28
N LEU A 245 -19.40 -3.96 7.49
CA LEU A 245 -19.78 -5.37 7.49
C LEU A 245 -19.54 -6.00 8.85
N SER A 246 -20.45 -6.87 9.29
CA SER A 246 -20.24 -7.61 10.53
C SER A 246 -19.03 -8.54 10.40
N THR A 247 -18.33 -8.75 11.51
CA THR A 247 -17.23 -9.71 11.60
C THR A 247 -17.66 -11.11 11.14
N GLU A 248 -18.93 -11.48 11.33
CA GLU A 248 -19.49 -12.76 10.88
C GLU A 248 -19.50 -12.89 9.35
N ILE A 249 -19.89 -11.82 8.62
CA ILE A 249 -19.85 -11.79 7.16
C ILE A 249 -18.40 -11.92 6.68
N ILE A 250 -17.47 -11.16 7.28
CA ILE A 250 -16.05 -11.23 6.94
C ILE A 250 -15.49 -12.62 7.23
N HIS A 251 -15.87 -13.23 8.36
CA HIS A 251 -15.45 -14.58 8.73
C HIS A 251 -15.94 -15.63 7.72
N ALA A 252 -17.21 -15.58 7.32
CA ALA A 252 -17.75 -16.48 6.31
C ALA A 252 -17.04 -16.33 4.95
N ARG A 253 -16.72 -15.09 4.55
CA ARG A 253 -15.97 -14.82 3.30
C ARG A 253 -14.53 -15.30 3.38
N PHE A 254 -13.85 -15.06 4.50
CA PHE A 254 -12.48 -15.51 4.74
C PHE A 254 -12.39 -17.05 4.67
N HIS A 255 -13.29 -17.75 5.36
CA HIS A 255 -13.37 -19.21 5.32
C HIS A 255 -13.66 -19.72 3.90
N LYS A 256 -14.61 -19.10 3.19
CA LYS A 256 -14.94 -19.47 1.80
C LYS A 256 -13.77 -19.23 0.83
N ALA A 257 -12.94 -18.22 1.08
CA ALA A 257 -11.76 -17.93 0.27
C ALA A 257 -10.62 -18.94 0.52
N GLY A 258 -10.65 -19.70 1.62
CA GLY A 258 -9.62 -20.70 1.93
C GLY A 258 -8.24 -20.10 2.24
N LEU A 259 -8.20 -18.85 2.70
CA LEU A 259 -6.95 -18.13 2.99
C LEU A 259 -6.34 -18.59 4.31
N SER A 260 -5.00 -18.63 4.37
CA SER A 260 -4.23 -18.87 5.60
C SER A 260 -3.24 -17.74 5.83
N CYS A 261 -3.59 -16.83 6.73
CA CYS A 261 -2.87 -15.57 6.94
C CYS A 261 -2.00 -15.62 8.19
N ARG A 262 -0.94 -14.82 8.21
CA ARG A 262 -0.02 -14.68 9.35
C ARG A 262 -0.42 -13.53 10.28
N TYR A 263 -0.98 -12.45 9.73
CA TYR A 263 -1.46 -11.27 10.48
C TYR A 263 -2.97 -11.12 10.40
N TYR A 264 -3.52 -11.18 9.18
CA TYR A 264 -4.92 -10.92 8.93
C TYR A 264 -5.82 -11.97 9.59
N THR A 265 -6.84 -11.50 10.30
CA THR A 265 -7.99 -12.30 10.74
C THR A 265 -9.26 -11.49 10.54
N PRO A 266 -10.46 -12.11 10.50
CA PRO A 266 -11.72 -11.37 10.47
C PRO A 266 -11.88 -10.39 11.64
N ALA A 267 -11.34 -10.70 12.82
CA ALA A 267 -11.35 -9.78 13.95
C ALA A 267 -10.42 -8.58 13.73
N ILE A 268 -9.21 -8.81 13.21
CA ILE A 268 -8.28 -7.75 12.83
C ILE A 268 -8.88 -6.86 11.74
N HIS A 269 -9.55 -7.43 10.73
CA HIS A 269 -10.25 -6.67 9.69
C HIS A 269 -11.21 -5.64 10.29
N THR A 270 -12.12 -6.07 11.16
CA THR A 270 -13.12 -5.17 11.77
C THR A 270 -12.43 -4.16 12.68
N ALA A 271 -11.44 -4.59 13.46
CA ALA A 271 -10.72 -3.72 14.38
C ALA A 271 -9.83 -2.68 13.67
N ALA A 272 -9.37 -2.95 12.44
CA ALA A 272 -8.51 -2.05 11.69
C ALA A 272 -9.18 -0.70 11.38
N PHE A 273 -10.51 -0.66 11.33
CA PHE A 273 -11.27 0.59 11.15
C PHE A 273 -11.46 1.39 12.45
N ALA A 274 -11.04 0.85 13.61
CA ALA A 274 -11.00 1.62 14.85
C ALA A 274 -9.77 2.55 14.82
N LEU A 275 -10.04 3.84 14.64
CA LEU A 275 -9.00 4.88 14.59
C LEU A 275 -8.76 5.49 15.98
N PRO A 276 -7.52 5.88 16.31
CA PRO A 276 -7.22 6.55 17.57
C PRO A 276 -7.87 7.94 17.62
N GLN A 277 -8.21 8.41 18.84
CA GLN A 277 -8.96 9.67 19.03
C GLN A 277 -8.28 10.87 18.36
N TYR A 278 -6.96 10.99 18.42
CA TYR A 278 -6.24 12.12 17.82
C TYR A 278 -6.42 12.19 16.30
N LEU A 279 -6.59 11.05 15.63
CA LEU A 279 -6.87 10.98 14.20
C LEU A 279 -8.34 11.28 13.92
N LEU A 280 -9.27 10.77 14.73
CA LEU A 280 -10.68 11.13 14.62
C LEU A 280 -10.88 12.65 14.76
N ASP A 281 -10.20 13.28 15.71
CA ASP A 281 -10.23 14.72 15.91
C ASP A 281 -9.68 15.48 14.70
N ALA A 282 -8.59 15.00 14.11
CA ALA A 282 -7.98 15.60 12.93
C ALA A 282 -8.88 15.52 11.69
N LEU A 283 -9.54 14.38 11.47
CA LEU A 283 -10.48 14.18 10.35
C LEU A 283 -11.78 14.96 10.53
N SER A 284 -12.19 15.20 11.78
CA SER A 284 -13.42 15.93 12.11
C SER A 284 -13.26 17.46 12.03
N ARG A 285 -12.03 17.97 12.03
CA ARG A 285 -11.77 19.39 11.84
C ARG A 285 -12.15 19.76 10.42
N GLN A 286 -13.25 20.50 10.27
CA GLN A 286 -13.52 21.16 9.00
C GLN A 286 -12.35 22.09 8.67
N PRO A 287 -11.94 22.18 7.38
CA PRO A 287 -11.03 23.23 6.99
C PRO A 287 -11.62 24.56 7.45
N PRO A 288 -10.80 25.49 7.97
CA PRO A 288 -11.30 26.79 8.38
C PRO A 288 -12.12 27.39 7.23
N SER A 289 -13.36 27.77 7.54
CA SER A 289 -14.22 28.51 6.62
C SER A 289 -13.66 29.92 6.47
N GLY A 290 -12.96 30.17 5.36
CA GLY A 290 -12.46 31.49 4.93
C GLY A 290 -11.15 31.34 4.15
N ASP A 291 -10.92 31.97 3.00
CA ASP A 291 -11.68 32.94 2.21
C ASP A 291 -11.23 32.81 0.74
N GLU A 292 -12.16 33.13 -0.16
CA GLU A 292 -12.00 33.78 -1.47
C GLU A 292 -10.78 33.49 -2.36
N LYS A 293 -11.10 33.02 -3.58
CA LYS A 293 -10.59 33.53 -4.87
C LYS A 293 -9.30 34.39 -4.81
N ASN A 294 -8.22 33.84 -5.36
CA ASN A 294 -7.52 34.41 -6.52
C ASN A 294 -6.61 33.35 -7.14
#